data_AF-A0A2S9VBI2-F1
#
_entry.id   AF-A0A2S9VBI2-F1
#
_cell.length_a   1.000
_cell.length_b   1.000
_cell.length_c   1.000
_cell.angle_alpha   90.00
_cell.angle_beta   90.00
_cell.angle_gamma   90.00
#
_symmetry.space_group_name_H-M   'P 1'
#
loop_
_entity.id
_entity.type
_entity.pdbx_description
1 polymer ?
#
loop_
_entity_poly.entity_id
_entity_poly.type
_entity_poly.pdbx_seq_one_letter_code
_entity_poly.pdbx_strand_id
1 'polypeptide(L)'
;MPRKKQPTKPPVATNLDDANELISTLWDRLNDLEDRLNQNSRNSSRPPSSNGPGASSSAPAKKPTGRKRGAQSGHKGSKRMLADTVDETRTYYPDDTCACGGDIAINDSPYRRHQVFDIPSQAFSVVEHQLHQGQCCQCSKTVKATLPDNVNQGQMG
;
A
#
# COMPACT_ATOMS: atom_id res chain seq x y z
N MET A 1 -12.70 24.59 18.39
CA MET A 1 -13.08 25.21 19.68
C MET A 1 -12.44 26.59 19.79
N PRO A 2 -13.18 27.64 20.19
CA PRO A 2 -12.60 28.97 20.31
C PRO A 2 -11.52 28.96 21.40
N ARG A 3 -10.29 29.37 21.06
CA ARG A 3 -9.23 29.58 22.06
C ARG A 3 -9.71 30.68 23.00
N LYS A 4 -10.02 30.34 24.25
CA LYS A 4 -10.26 31.34 25.29
C LYS A 4 -9.02 32.23 25.35
N LYS A 5 -9.17 33.51 25.00
CA LYS A 5 -8.07 34.49 25.06
C LYS A 5 -7.59 34.54 26.51
N GLN A 6 -6.28 34.39 26.71
CA GLN A 6 -5.71 34.55 28.04
C GLN A 6 -5.90 36.02 28.47
N PRO A 7 -6.20 36.28 29.75
CA PRO A 7 -6.29 37.64 30.26
C PRO A 7 -4.96 38.36 30.03
N THR A 8 -5.02 39.62 29.58
CA THR A 8 -3.84 40.42 29.20
C THR A 8 -3.08 41.00 30.39
N LYS A 9 -3.64 40.88 31.60
CA LYS A 9 -3.05 41.38 32.84
C LYS A 9 -2.78 40.22 33.80
N PRO A 10 -1.64 40.23 34.53
CA PRO A 10 -1.36 39.23 35.54
C PRO A 10 -2.38 39.35 36.70
N PRO A 11 -2.77 38.22 37.31
CA PRO A 11 -3.59 38.25 38.51
C PRO A 11 -2.82 38.91 39.66
N VAL A 12 -3.52 39.67 40.50
CA VAL A 12 -2.96 40.32 41.69
C VAL A 12 -3.50 39.57 42.90
N ALA A 13 -2.60 39.09 43.77
CA ALA A 13 -2.96 38.45 45.03
C ALA A 13 -3.27 39.53 46.08
N THR A 14 -4.32 39.31 46.88
CA THR A 14 -4.72 40.24 47.95
C THR A 14 -4.22 39.77 49.31
N ASN A 15 -4.16 38.44 49.51
CA ASN A 15 -3.67 37.79 50.73
C ASN A 15 -2.73 36.61 50.44
N LEU A 16 -2.14 36.02 51.49
CA LEU A 16 -1.19 34.90 51.39
C LEU A 16 -1.83 33.63 50.80
N ASP A 17 -3.07 33.33 51.19
CA ASP A 17 -3.80 32.16 50.69
C ASP A 17 -4.09 32.30 49.18
N ASP A 18 -4.53 33.48 48.75
CA ASP A 18 -4.73 33.81 47.34
C ASP A 18 -3.42 33.64 46.54
N ALA A 19 -2.28 34.03 47.11
CA ALA A 19 -0.98 33.89 46.47
C ALA A 19 -0.59 32.41 46.29
N ASN A 20 -0.82 31.57 47.30
CA ASN A 20 -0.54 30.13 47.21
C ASN A 20 -1.44 29.43 46.18
N GLU A 21 -2.72 29.79 46.13
CA GLU A 21 -3.66 29.26 45.15
C GLU A 21 -3.27 29.67 43.72
N LEU A 22 -2.87 30.93 43.51
CA LEU A 22 -2.36 31.40 42.23
C LEU A 22 -1.08 30.68 41.81
N ILE A 23 -0.13 30.47 42.73
CA ILE A 23 1.12 29.74 42.43
C ILE A 23 0.81 28.32 41.97
N SER A 24 -0.03 27.59 42.70
CA SER A 24 -0.40 26.21 42.33
C SER A 24 -1.05 26.15 40.94
N THR A 25 -2.01 27.05 40.68
CA THR A 25 -2.73 27.12 39.41
C THR A 25 -1.80 27.46 38.23
N LEU A 26 -0.87 28.40 38.44
CA LEU A 26 0.09 28.79 37.41
C LEU A 26 1.12 27.70 37.17
N TRP A 27 1.56 26.99 38.22
CA TRP A 27 2.51 25.88 38.11
C TRP A 27 1.93 24.71 37.32
N ASP A 28 0.70 24.29 37.63
CA ASP A 28 0.01 23.23 36.89
C ASP A 28 -0.18 23.60 35.42
N ARG A 29 -0.52 24.86 35.16
CA ARG A 29 -0.70 25.37 33.80
C ARG A 29 0.62 25.44 33.03
N LEU A 30 1.71 25.78 33.71
CA LEU A 30 3.04 25.83 33.11
C LEU A 30 3.47 24.41 32.71
N ASN A 31 3.29 23.43 33.60
CA ASN A 31 3.56 22.03 33.30
C ASN A 31 2.72 21.50 32.13
N ASP A 32 1.39 21.74 32.09
CA ASP A 32 0.54 21.30 30.96
C ASP A 32 0.97 21.95 29.63
N LEU A 33 1.42 23.22 29.65
CA LEU A 33 1.93 23.88 28.46
C LEU A 33 3.29 23.33 28.01
N GLU A 34 4.20 23.08 28.94
CA GLU A 34 5.50 22.48 28.67
C GLU A 34 5.36 21.04 28.14
N ASP A 35 4.50 20.23 28.75
CA ASP A 35 4.20 18.87 28.30
C ASP A 35 3.65 18.87 26.87
N ARG A 36 2.71 19.77 26.56
CA ARG A 36 2.16 19.90 25.20
C ARG A 36 3.21 20.34 24.18
N LEU A 37 4.15 21.19 24.56
CA LEU A 37 5.25 21.62 23.70
C LEU A 37 6.28 20.52 23.47
N ASN A 38 6.50 19.66 24.47
CA ASN A 38 7.50 18.59 24.41
C ASN A 38 6.98 17.30 23.74
N GLN A 39 5.68 17.23 23.41
CA GLN A 39 5.10 16.11 22.66
C GLN A 39 5.61 16.06 21.21
N ASN A 40 6.26 14.96 20.87
CA ASN A 40 6.70 14.63 19.52
C ASN A 40 6.34 13.17 19.18
N SER A 41 6.51 12.77 17.92
CA SER A 41 6.20 11.40 17.48
C SER A 41 6.99 10.29 18.20
N ARG A 42 8.04 10.62 18.97
CA ARG A 42 8.87 9.67 19.72
C ARG A 42 8.35 9.39 21.12
N ASN A 43 7.62 10.33 21.73
CA ASN A 43 7.15 10.23 23.11
C ASN A 43 5.61 10.30 23.27
N SER A 44 4.84 10.50 22.19
CA SER A 44 3.39 10.76 22.29
C SER A 44 2.49 9.88 21.41
N SER A 45 3.02 8.79 20.82
CA SER A 45 2.28 7.92 19.87
C SER A 45 1.66 8.65 18.66
N ARG A 46 2.00 9.93 18.46
CA ARG A 46 1.53 10.75 17.33
C ARG A 46 2.31 10.37 16.07
N PRO A 47 1.66 10.34 14.90
CA PRO A 47 2.35 9.99 13.67
C PRO A 47 3.42 11.04 13.33
N PRO A 48 4.55 10.64 12.72
CA PRO A 48 5.65 11.55 12.37
C PRO A 48 5.21 12.75 11.51
N SER A 49 4.14 12.59 10.73
CA SER A 49 3.52 13.65 9.91
C SER A 49 2.86 14.78 10.71
N SER A 50 2.62 14.57 12.02
CA SER A 50 2.09 15.61 12.92
C SER A 50 3.17 16.54 13.47
N ASN A 51 4.45 16.17 13.35
CA ASN A 51 5.54 17.10 13.65
C ASN A 51 5.60 18.07 12.45
N GLY A 52 5.21 19.34 12.62
CA GLY A 52 5.04 20.29 11.51
C GLY A 52 6.28 20.50 10.61
N PRO A 53 6.14 21.26 9.51
CA PRO A 53 7.25 21.52 8.58
C PRO A 53 8.44 22.15 9.32
N GLY A 54 9.62 21.53 9.21
CA GLY A 54 10.84 21.92 9.94
C GLY A 54 11.14 21.07 11.19
N ALA A 55 10.25 20.15 11.58
CA ALA A 55 10.60 19.11 12.53
C ALA A 55 11.73 18.26 11.92
N SER A 56 12.91 18.32 12.55
CA SER A 56 14.00 17.43 12.17
C SER A 56 13.48 16.00 12.24
N SER A 57 13.73 15.21 11.20
CA SER A 57 13.59 13.77 11.34
C SER A 57 14.46 13.39 12.53
N SER A 58 13.84 13.04 13.65
CA SER A 58 14.52 12.77 14.92
C SER A 58 15.39 11.50 14.86
N ALA A 59 15.42 10.84 13.69
CA ALA A 59 16.40 9.84 13.35
C ALA A 59 17.68 10.52 12.85
N PRO A 60 18.83 10.32 13.52
CA PRO A 60 20.14 10.65 12.96
C PRO A 60 20.25 10.07 11.56
N ALA A 61 20.78 10.85 10.61
CA ALA A 61 21.12 10.32 9.29
C ALA A 61 22.02 9.09 9.48
N LYS A 62 21.55 7.92 9.01
CA LYS A 62 22.33 6.69 9.13
C LYS A 62 23.67 6.90 8.41
N LYS A 63 24.77 6.56 9.08
CA LYS A 63 26.09 6.60 8.45
C LYS A 63 26.07 5.75 7.19
N PRO A 64 26.63 6.23 6.07
CA PRO A 64 26.71 5.45 4.84
C PRO A 64 27.48 4.16 5.13
N THR A 65 26.93 3.02 4.70
CA THR A 65 27.52 1.70 4.96
C THR A 65 28.73 1.39 4.08
N GLY A 66 29.08 2.29 3.16
CA GLY A 66 30.12 2.08 2.14
C GLY A 66 29.74 1.04 1.08
N ARG A 67 28.57 0.39 1.18
CA ARG A 67 28.11 -0.62 0.23
C ARG A 67 27.60 0.06 -1.04
N LYS A 68 28.04 -0.43 -2.20
CA LYS A 68 27.48 -0.05 -3.49
C LYS A 68 25.99 -0.40 -3.52
N ARG A 69 25.18 0.42 -4.20
CA ARG A 69 23.78 0.09 -4.47
C ARG A 69 23.73 -1.20 -5.32
N GLY A 70 22.93 -2.18 -4.90
CA GLY A 70 22.78 -3.46 -5.60
C GLY A 70 23.00 -4.67 -4.68
N ALA A 71 22.92 -5.87 -5.27
CA ALA A 71 23.21 -7.11 -4.58
C ALA A 71 24.65 -7.12 -4.05
N GLN A 72 24.90 -7.74 -2.89
CA GLN A 72 26.24 -7.78 -2.32
C GLN A 72 27.13 -8.75 -3.14
N SER A 73 28.45 -8.60 -3.02
CA SER A 73 29.39 -9.56 -3.59
C SER A 73 29.10 -10.96 -3.09
N GLY A 74 29.02 -11.94 -4.00
CA GLY A 74 28.69 -13.33 -3.68
C GLY A 74 27.20 -13.70 -3.75
N HIS A 75 26.28 -12.75 -3.97
CA HIS A 75 24.88 -13.07 -4.20
C HIS A 75 24.70 -13.74 -5.57
N LYS A 76 24.16 -14.96 -5.58
CA LYS A 76 23.82 -15.66 -6.82
C LYS A 76 22.68 -14.91 -7.51
N GLY A 77 22.92 -14.44 -8.73
CA GLY A 77 21.87 -13.82 -9.54
C GLY A 77 20.74 -14.81 -9.80
N SER A 78 19.50 -14.36 -9.66
CA SER A 78 18.31 -15.07 -10.10
C SER A 78 17.87 -14.50 -11.44
N LYS A 79 17.70 -15.36 -12.44
CA LYS A 79 17.13 -15.02 -13.74
C LYS A 79 16.06 -16.06 -14.08
N ARG A 80 15.04 -15.65 -14.83
CA ARG A 80 14.08 -16.59 -15.40
C ARG A 80 14.81 -17.47 -16.41
N MET A 81 14.73 -18.77 -16.21
CA MET A 81 15.24 -19.75 -17.17
C MET A 81 14.30 -19.79 -18.38
N LEU A 82 14.85 -20.15 -19.54
CA LEU A 82 14.02 -20.44 -20.71
C LEU A 82 13.23 -21.72 -20.43
N ALA A 83 11.98 -21.75 -20.86
CA ALA A 83 11.18 -22.96 -20.91
C ALA A 83 11.76 -23.93 -21.94
N ASP A 84 11.72 -25.22 -21.59
CA ASP A 84 12.17 -26.31 -22.47
C ASP A 84 11.21 -26.52 -23.64
N THR A 85 9.90 -26.35 -23.41
CA THR A 85 8.84 -26.46 -24.40
C THR A 85 8.18 -25.11 -24.65
N VAL A 86 7.88 -24.79 -25.92
CA VAL A 86 7.18 -23.58 -26.34
C VAL A 86 6.02 -23.94 -27.26
N ASP A 87 4.92 -23.21 -27.17
CA ASP A 87 3.71 -23.48 -27.97
C ASP A 87 3.88 -23.01 -29.43
N GLU A 88 4.52 -21.86 -29.63
CA GLU A 88 4.79 -21.27 -30.96
C GLU A 88 6.22 -20.73 -31.01
N THR A 89 6.91 -20.90 -32.15
CA THR A 89 8.22 -20.28 -32.41
C THR A 89 8.12 -19.34 -33.60
N ARG A 90 8.42 -18.05 -33.37
CA ARG A 90 8.57 -17.04 -34.43
C ARG A 90 10.04 -16.67 -34.59
N THR A 91 10.55 -16.83 -35.81
CA THR A 91 11.94 -16.50 -36.15
C THR A 91 11.99 -15.17 -36.86
N TYR A 92 12.93 -14.32 -36.47
CA TYR A 92 13.16 -13.00 -37.06
C TYR A 92 14.57 -12.95 -37.63
N TYR A 93 14.66 -12.62 -38.92
CA TYR A 93 15.92 -12.45 -39.63
C TYR A 93 16.23 -10.95 -39.79
N PRO A 94 17.52 -10.55 -39.90
CA PRO A 94 17.87 -9.21 -40.36
C PRO A 94 17.38 -8.99 -41.80
N ASP A 95 17.37 -7.74 -42.25
CA ASP A 95 17.08 -7.40 -43.64
C ASP A 95 18.08 -8.07 -44.61
N ASP A 96 17.70 -8.21 -45.88
CA ASP A 96 18.52 -8.90 -46.88
C ASP A 96 19.80 -8.15 -47.26
N THR A 97 19.86 -6.84 -46.99
CA THR A 97 20.99 -5.99 -47.34
C THR A 97 21.56 -5.29 -46.12
N CYS A 98 22.89 -5.32 -46.00
CA CYS A 98 23.57 -4.51 -45.01
C CYS A 98 23.45 -3.03 -45.38
N ALA A 99 23.50 -2.12 -44.40
CA ALA A 99 23.51 -0.68 -44.65
C ALA A 99 24.66 -0.22 -45.58
N CYS A 100 25.73 -1.01 -45.72
CA CYS A 100 26.81 -0.77 -46.68
C CYS A 100 26.57 -1.32 -48.09
N GLY A 101 25.44 -2.01 -48.34
CA GLY A 101 25.10 -2.69 -49.59
C GLY A 101 25.70 -4.09 -49.75
N GLY A 102 26.39 -4.62 -48.74
CA GLY A 102 26.91 -5.99 -48.74
C GLY A 102 25.87 -7.05 -48.36
N ASP A 103 26.10 -8.28 -48.79
CA ASP A 103 25.27 -9.44 -48.47
C ASP A 103 25.40 -9.85 -47.00
N ILE A 104 24.29 -10.31 -46.40
CA ILE A 104 24.26 -10.77 -45.01
C ILE A 104 24.23 -12.29 -44.96
N ALA A 105 25.25 -12.89 -44.36
CA ALA A 105 25.29 -14.31 -44.08
C ALA A 105 24.51 -14.62 -42.79
N ILE A 106 23.43 -15.40 -42.90
CA ILE A 106 22.62 -15.85 -41.77
C ILE A 106 23.26 -17.08 -41.13
N ASN A 107 23.41 -17.08 -39.81
CA ASN A 107 23.86 -18.26 -39.07
C ASN A 107 22.70 -19.25 -38.88
N ASP A 108 23.01 -20.55 -38.85
CA ASP A 108 22.03 -21.63 -38.67
C ASP A 108 21.31 -21.58 -37.31
N SER A 109 21.91 -20.96 -36.29
CA SER A 109 21.36 -20.86 -34.94
C SER A 109 21.16 -19.41 -34.49
N PRO A 110 20.08 -19.10 -33.74
CA PRO A 110 19.83 -17.74 -33.26
C PRO A 110 20.84 -17.31 -32.20
N TYR A 111 21.33 -16.07 -32.28
CA TYR A 111 22.26 -15.52 -31.28
C TYR A 111 21.59 -15.30 -29.90
N ARG A 112 20.26 -15.12 -29.87
CA ARG A 112 19.47 -14.89 -28.64
C ARG A 112 18.09 -15.52 -28.77
N ARG A 113 17.64 -16.17 -27.70
CA ARG A 113 16.26 -16.66 -27.53
C ARG A 113 15.51 -15.75 -26.56
N HIS A 114 14.35 -15.25 -26.97
CA HIS A 114 13.44 -14.46 -26.13
C HIS A 114 12.08 -15.17 -26.08
N GLN A 115 11.61 -15.48 -24.88
CA GLN A 115 10.32 -16.12 -24.65
C GLN A 115 9.40 -15.14 -23.92
N VAL A 116 8.17 -15.02 -24.42
CA VAL A 116 7.10 -14.25 -23.80
C VAL A 116 6.10 -15.25 -23.22
N PHE A 117 5.81 -15.12 -21.93
CA PHE A 117 4.78 -15.91 -21.26
C PHE A 117 3.52 -15.06 -21.23
N ASP A 118 2.55 -15.42 -22.05
CA ASP A 118 1.24 -14.78 -22.08
C ASP A 118 0.18 -15.71 -21.50
N ILE A 119 -0.89 -15.13 -20.96
CA ILE A 119 -2.03 -15.89 -20.44
C ILE A 119 -3.05 -15.98 -21.57
N PRO A 120 -3.43 -17.20 -22.01
CA PRO A 120 -4.45 -17.33 -23.06
C PRO A 120 -5.74 -16.67 -22.57
N SER A 121 -6.49 -16.04 -23.49
CA SER A 121 -7.76 -15.39 -23.16
C SER A 121 -8.76 -16.42 -22.63
N GLN A 122 -8.83 -16.58 -21.31
CA GLN A 122 -9.83 -17.42 -20.65
C GLN A 122 -11.01 -16.53 -20.29
N ALA A 123 -12.12 -16.72 -21.01
CA ALA A 123 -13.39 -16.11 -20.64
C ALA A 123 -13.93 -16.82 -19.38
N PHE A 124 -14.57 -16.05 -18.49
CA PHE A 124 -15.31 -16.63 -17.38
C PHE A 124 -16.62 -17.25 -17.89
N SER A 125 -17.02 -18.39 -17.32
CA SER A 125 -18.34 -18.99 -17.55
C SER A 125 -19.29 -18.50 -16.46
N VAL A 126 -20.42 -17.90 -16.84
CA VAL A 126 -21.49 -17.53 -15.90
C VAL A 126 -22.64 -18.52 -16.03
N VAL A 127 -23.02 -19.14 -14.91
CA VAL A 127 -24.24 -19.96 -14.81
C VAL A 127 -25.24 -19.20 -13.95
N GLU A 128 -26.38 -18.85 -14.52
CA GLU A 128 -27.48 -18.23 -13.79
C GLU A 128 -28.37 -19.31 -13.17
N HIS A 129 -28.53 -19.27 -11.85
CA HIS A 129 -29.48 -20.11 -11.13
C HIS A 129 -30.75 -19.30 -10.87
N GLN A 130 -31.82 -19.60 -11.63
CA GLN A 130 -33.13 -18.94 -11.46
C GLN A 130 -34.01 -19.74 -10.50
N LEU A 131 -34.41 -19.11 -9.38
CA LEU A 131 -35.25 -19.72 -8.37
C LEU A 131 -36.65 -19.13 -8.46
N HIS A 132 -37.61 -19.97 -8.85
CA HIS A 132 -39.00 -19.58 -8.94
C HIS A 132 -39.74 -19.80 -7.62
N GLN A 133 -40.85 -19.08 -7.45
CA GLN A 133 -41.83 -19.33 -6.40
C GLN A 133 -43.24 -19.35 -6.99
N GLY A 134 -44.14 -20.08 -6.34
CA GLY A 134 -45.55 -20.18 -6.73
C GLY A 134 -46.46 -20.18 -5.51
N GLN A 135 -47.77 -20.00 -5.73
CA GLN A 135 -48.79 -20.09 -4.69
C GLN A 135 -49.60 -21.38 -4.87
N CYS A 136 -49.88 -22.06 -3.76
CA CYS A 136 -50.75 -23.22 -3.75
C CYS A 136 -52.21 -22.80 -4.04
N CYS A 137 -52.84 -23.35 -5.06
CA CYS A 137 -54.21 -22.98 -5.44
C CYS A 137 -55.28 -23.36 -4.40
N GLN A 138 -54.96 -24.22 -3.42
CA GLN A 138 -55.92 -24.65 -2.39
C GLN A 138 -55.80 -23.88 -1.07
N CYS A 139 -54.58 -23.56 -0.64
CA CYS A 139 -54.34 -22.91 0.65
C CYS A 139 -53.64 -21.55 0.55
N SER A 140 -53.38 -21.09 -0.68
CA SER A 140 -52.70 -19.83 -1.02
C SER A 140 -51.31 -19.64 -0.42
N LYS A 141 -50.71 -20.69 0.17
CA LYS A 141 -49.34 -20.64 0.69
C LYS A 141 -48.33 -20.51 -0.45
N THR A 142 -47.34 -19.64 -0.26
CA THR A 142 -46.21 -19.49 -1.20
C THR A 142 -45.17 -20.57 -0.96
N VAL A 143 -44.77 -21.28 -2.02
CA VAL A 143 -43.68 -22.26 -2.04
C VAL A 143 -42.55 -21.69 -2.90
N LYS A 144 -41.31 -21.75 -2.40
CA LYS A 144 -40.12 -21.23 -3.10
C LYS A 144 -39.16 -22.38 -3.41
N ALA A 145 -38.52 -22.32 -4.59
CA ALA A 145 -37.37 -23.17 -4.89
C ALA A 145 -36.18 -22.82 -3.98
N THR A 146 -35.35 -23.82 -3.68
CA THR A 146 -34.10 -23.66 -2.93
C THR A 146 -32.90 -23.90 -3.84
N LEU A 147 -31.80 -23.24 -3.53
CA LEU A 147 -30.55 -23.45 -4.25
C LEU A 147 -29.99 -24.84 -3.89
N PRO A 148 -29.46 -25.62 -4.85
CA PRO A 148 -28.81 -26.90 -4.54
C PRO A 148 -27.61 -26.75 -3.60
N ASP A 149 -27.37 -27.75 -2.74
CA ASP A 149 -26.31 -27.69 -1.72
C ASP A 149 -24.88 -27.54 -2.30
N ASN A 150 -24.68 -27.94 -3.55
CA ASN A 150 -23.41 -27.83 -4.25
C ASN A 150 -23.17 -26.47 -4.92
N VAL A 151 -24.10 -25.51 -4.77
CA VAL A 151 -23.97 -24.16 -5.32
C VAL A 151 -23.78 -23.17 -4.16
N ASN A 152 -22.69 -22.42 -4.20
CA ASN A 152 -22.43 -21.37 -3.20
C ASN A 152 -23.50 -20.27 -3.28
N GLN A 153 -23.87 -19.71 -2.13
CA GLN A 153 -24.85 -18.61 -2.05
C GLN A 153 -24.28 -17.24 -2.50
N GLY A 154 -22.95 -17.11 -2.57
CA GLY A 154 -22.26 -15.91 -3.04
C GLY A 154 -22.16 -15.85 -4.57
N GLN A 155 -21.89 -14.65 -5.11
CA GLN A 155 -21.70 -14.45 -6.56
C GLN A 155 -20.38 -15.05 -7.10
N MET A 156 -19.46 -15.40 -6.21
CA MET A 156 -18.15 -15.98 -6.55
C MET A 156 -18.09 -17.38 -5.95
N GLY A 157 -17.69 -18.36 -6.77
CA GLY A 157 -17.52 -19.76 -6.37
C GLY A 157 -16.25 -20.34 -6.95
#